data_AF-A0A0F9LYZ9-F1
#
_entry.id   AF-A0A0F9LYZ9-F1
#
_cell.length_a   1.000
_cell.length_b   1.000
_cell.length_c   1.000
_cell.angle_alpha   90.00
_cell.angle_beta   90.00
_cell.angle_gamma   90.00
#
_symmetry.space_group_name_H-M   'P 1'
#
loop_
_entity.id
_entity.type
_entity.pdbx_description
1 polymer ?
#
loop_
_entity_poly.entity_id
_entity_poly.type
_entity_poly.pdbx_seq_one_letter_code
_entity_poly.pdbx_strand_id
1 'polypeptide(L)'
;MMENEVKGYNNFTEQLGREIDSGYHSSYKRTEVRRMDVTEFLGDNITLDVVKSSPSKKIVILSGGVLKEFDGKKKLVILVEMDGRQLNYIPNKTSMKNIAEICGKESTAWIGKQVQLEIGSVNGKEAVLGKILIPTELQQPTAPIPTAEAIAPQPQ
;
A
#
# COMPACT_ATOMS: atom_id res chain seq x y z
N MET A 1 -10.35 20.63 -53.07
CA MET A 1 -9.67 21.43 -52.04
C MET A 1 -10.74 22.21 -51.32
N MET A 2 -11.13 21.76 -50.11
CA MET A 2 -12.08 22.48 -49.27
C MET A 2 -11.56 22.37 -47.84
N GLU A 3 -11.09 23.52 -47.37
CA GLU A 3 -10.60 23.79 -46.03
C GLU A 3 -11.79 23.72 -45.07
N ASN A 4 -11.65 22.98 -43.98
CA ASN A 4 -12.67 22.96 -42.92
C ASN A 4 -12.05 23.50 -41.63
N GLU A 5 -12.60 24.63 -41.24
CA GLU A 5 -12.17 25.54 -40.19
C GLU A 5 -12.24 24.94 -38.78
N VAL A 6 -11.25 25.33 -37.99
CA VAL A 6 -11.14 25.15 -36.55
C VAL A 6 -12.14 26.11 -35.85
N LYS A 7 -13.16 25.55 -35.21
CA LYS A 7 -13.94 26.20 -34.13
C LYS A 7 -13.59 25.44 -32.85
N GLY A 8 -13.07 26.01 -31.79
CA GLY A 8 -13.32 27.32 -31.19
C GLY A 8 -13.54 27.03 -29.71
N TYR A 9 -12.46 27.08 -28.94
CA TYR A 9 -12.46 26.92 -27.48
C TYR A 9 -13.10 28.15 -26.81
N ASN A 10 -13.60 27.93 -25.60
CA ASN A 10 -14.05 28.90 -24.58
C ASN A 10 -15.57 29.16 -24.51
N ASN A 11 -16.21 28.59 -23.47
CA ASN A 11 -16.93 29.33 -22.43
C ASN A 11 -17.79 28.36 -21.59
N PHE A 12 -17.28 27.87 -20.46
CA PHE A 12 -18.14 27.25 -19.44
C PHE A 12 -17.51 27.26 -18.05
N THR A 13 -17.30 28.44 -17.47
CA THR A 13 -17.04 28.57 -16.02
C THR A 13 -17.47 29.94 -15.52
N GLU A 14 -18.78 30.17 -15.46
CA GLU A 14 -19.37 31.20 -14.59
C GLU A 14 -20.66 30.65 -13.97
N GLN A 15 -20.52 30.00 -12.82
CA GLN A 15 -21.57 29.92 -11.79
C GLN A 15 -20.97 29.33 -10.49
N LEU A 16 -20.19 30.15 -9.78
CA LEU A 16 -19.88 29.90 -8.37
C LEU A 16 -20.78 30.79 -7.51
N GLY A 17 -21.96 30.26 -7.21
CA GLY A 17 -22.86 30.80 -6.21
C GLY A 17 -22.55 30.21 -4.83
N ARG A 18 -22.23 31.12 -3.90
CA ARG A 18 -22.54 31.13 -2.46
C ARG A 18 -21.95 30.05 -1.55
N GLU A 19 -21.08 30.54 -0.67
CA GLU A 19 -21.02 30.31 0.79
C GLU A 19 -21.69 29.06 1.34
N ILE A 20 -20.85 28.13 1.80
CA ILE A 20 -21.04 27.55 3.13
C ILE A 20 -19.67 27.52 3.80
N ASP A 21 -19.50 28.46 4.73
CA ASP A 21 -18.48 28.45 5.76
C ASP A 21 -18.69 27.20 6.64
N SER A 22 -17.74 26.28 6.60
CA SER A 22 -17.72 25.08 7.43
C SER A 22 -16.27 24.65 7.55
N GLY A 23 -15.68 25.03 8.67
CA GLY A 23 -14.29 24.75 9.02
C GLY A 23 -13.94 23.27 8.92
N TYR A 24 -13.10 22.93 7.95
CA TYR A 24 -12.20 21.80 8.01
C TYR A 24 -10.84 22.27 7.53
N HIS A 25 -10.00 22.71 8.47
CA HIS A 25 -8.57 22.93 8.23
C HIS A 25 -7.90 21.57 8.09
N SER A 26 -8.12 20.92 6.94
CA SER A 26 -7.45 19.68 6.60
C SER A 26 -6.06 20.06 6.07
N SER A 27 -5.10 20.05 6.98
CA SER A 27 -3.68 20.20 6.69
C SER A 27 -3.17 18.97 5.92
N TYR A 28 -3.57 18.86 4.66
CA TYR A 28 -2.90 17.96 3.72
C TYR A 28 -1.53 18.55 3.46
N LYS A 29 -0.52 18.02 4.16
CA LYS A 29 0.88 18.15 3.74
C LYS A 29 0.93 17.72 2.27
N ARG A 30 1.18 18.68 1.37
CA ARG A 30 1.47 18.44 -0.04
C ARG A 30 2.69 17.51 -0.08
N THR A 31 2.44 16.21 -0.15
CA THR A 31 3.48 15.21 -0.33
C THR A 31 4.11 15.50 -1.68
N GLU A 32 5.38 15.90 -1.69
CA GLU A 32 6.14 16.08 -2.92
C GLU A 32 5.98 14.83 -3.78
N VAL A 33 5.29 15.00 -4.91
CA VAL A 33 5.18 13.97 -5.93
C VAL A 33 6.57 13.89 -6.55
N ARG A 34 7.40 12.98 -6.03
CA ARG A 34 8.62 12.54 -6.71
C ARG A 34 8.20 12.19 -8.13
N ARG A 35 8.65 12.98 -9.11
CA ARG A 35 8.52 12.65 -10.52
C ARG A 35 9.35 11.39 -10.74
N MET A 36 8.67 10.25 -10.71
CA MET A 36 9.24 8.95 -11.05
C MET A 36 9.40 8.91 -12.56
N ASP A 37 10.59 8.53 -13.02
CA ASP A 37 10.94 8.51 -14.43
C ASP A 37 10.04 7.49 -15.17
N VAL A 38 9.58 7.82 -16.38
CA VAL A 38 8.62 7.00 -17.15
C VAL A 38 9.17 5.58 -17.40
N THR A 39 10.49 5.45 -17.40
CA THR A 39 11.25 4.21 -17.58
C THR A 39 11.20 3.27 -16.37
N GLU A 40 11.10 3.80 -15.14
CA GLU A 40 10.91 3.00 -13.91
C GLU A 40 9.47 2.49 -13.75
N PHE A 41 8.55 2.98 -14.59
CA PHE A 41 7.13 2.64 -14.55
C PHE A 41 6.80 1.34 -15.32
N LEU A 42 7.77 0.79 -16.05
CA LEU A 42 7.69 -0.48 -16.79
C LEU A 42 8.13 -1.70 -15.95
N GLY A 43 8.17 -1.58 -14.62
CA GLY A 43 8.42 -2.73 -13.76
C GLY A 43 7.40 -3.84 -14.02
N ASP A 44 7.88 -5.08 -14.16
CA ASP A 44 7.04 -6.26 -14.32
C ASP A 44 5.95 -6.31 -13.24
N ASN A 45 4.74 -6.70 -13.62
CA ASN A 45 3.65 -6.85 -12.67
C ASN A 45 3.78 -8.20 -11.96
N ILE A 46 3.39 -8.25 -10.69
CA ILE A 46 3.17 -9.51 -9.98
C ILE A 46 2.05 -10.26 -10.68
N THR A 47 2.41 -11.31 -11.42
CA THR A 47 1.48 -12.24 -12.06
C THR A 47 1.49 -13.59 -11.34
N LEU A 48 0.51 -14.45 -11.65
CA LEU A 48 0.48 -15.82 -11.13
C LEU A 48 1.77 -16.58 -11.45
N ASP A 49 2.31 -16.39 -12.65
CA ASP A 49 3.55 -17.05 -13.09
C ASP A 49 4.75 -16.62 -12.24
N VAL A 50 4.88 -15.32 -11.95
CA VAL A 50 5.92 -14.77 -11.07
C VAL A 50 5.81 -15.34 -9.66
N VAL A 51 4.59 -15.45 -9.12
CA VAL A 51 4.37 -16.03 -7.78
C VAL A 51 4.61 -17.54 -7.76
N LYS A 52 4.31 -18.26 -8.86
CA LYS A 52 4.63 -19.69 -8.99
C LYS A 52 6.14 -19.92 -9.07
N SER A 53 6.84 -19.05 -9.80
CA SER A 53 8.29 -19.14 -10.05
C SER A 53 9.13 -18.70 -8.85
N SER A 54 8.58 -17.86 -7.95
CA SER A 54 9.30 -17.44 -6.75
C SER A 54 9.33 -18.56 -5.69
N PRO A 55 10.52 -18.91 -5.19
CA PRO A 55 10.66 -19.87 -4.10
C PRO A 55 10.18 -19.28 -2.77
N SER A 56 10.37 -17.97 -2.57
CA SER A 56 10.05 -17.27 -1.33
C SER A 56 8.57 -16.94 -1.23
N LYS A 57 7.94 -16.58 -2.37
CA LYS A 57 6.60 -16.00 -2.47
C LYS A 57 6.38 -14.86 -1.48
N LYS A 58 7.42 -14.11 -1.17
CA LYS A 58 7.41 -13.00 -0.22
C LYS A 58 7.73 -11.73 -0.96
N ILE A 59 6.99 -10.69 -0.66
CA ILE A 59 7.22 -9.35 -1.19
C ILE A 59 7.42 -8.35 -0.06
N VAL A 60 8.28 -7.37 -0.28
CA VAL A 60 8.48 -6.23 0.61
C VAL A 60 7.86 -5.00 -0.04
N ILE A 61 6.99 -4.30 0.66
CA ILE A 61 6.38 -3.07 0.12
C ILE A 61 7.40 -1.94 0.17
N LEU A 62 7.76 -1.38 -0.99
CA LEU A 62 8.75 -0.31 -1.11
C LEU A 62 8.11 1.09 -1.18
N SER A 63 6.83 1.18 -1.58
CA SER A 63 6.14 2.45 -1.77
C SER A 63 4.70 2.41 -1.26
N GLY A 64 4.16 3.57 -0.88
CA GLY A 64 2.74 3.73 -0.51
C GLY A 64 1.77 3.57 -1.68
N GLY A 65 2.29 3.34 -2.89
CA GLY A 65 1.51 3.07 -4.07
C GLY A 65 0.85 4.30 -4.69
N VAL A 66 0.39 4.13 -5.92
CA VAL A 66 -0.25 5.16 -6.74
C VAL A 66 -1.56 4.63 -7.30
N LEU A 67 -2.58 5.49 -7.39
CA LEU A 67 -3.81 5.14 -8.10
C LEU A 67 -3.59 5.29 -9.60
N LYS A 68 -3.75 4.19 -10.34
CA LYS A 68 -3.74 4.18 -11.81
C LYS A 68 -5.10 3.77 -12.34
N GLU A 69 -5.47 4.29 -13.50
CA GLU A 69 -6.69 3.88 -14.20
C GLU A 69 -6.40 2.71 -15.14
N PHE A 70 -7.18 1.65 -15.04
CA PHE A 70 -7.15 0.48 -15.91
C PHE A 70 -8.58 0.19 -16.35
N ASP A 71 -8.85 0.24 -17.67
CA ASP A 71 -10.17 -0.05 -18.23
C ASP A 71 -11.29 0.79 -17.58
N GLY A 72 -11.02 2.07 -17.33
CA GLY A 72 -11.94 3.00 -16.64
C GLY A 72 -12.11 2.74 -15.13
N LYS A 73 -11.33 1.83 -14.54
CA LYS A 73 -11.34 1.52 -13.10
C LYS A 73 -10.03 1.94 -12.45
N LYS A 74 -10.12 2.76 -11.40
CA LYS A 74 -8.96 3.13 -10.57
C LYS A 74 -8.53 1.92 -9.73
N LYS A 75 -7.25 1.53 -9.84
CA LYS A 75 -6.62 0.47 -9.06
C LYS A 75 -5.39 1.03 -8.34
N LEU A 76 -5.16 0.56 -7.12
CA LEU A 76 -3.95 0.87 -6.36
C LEU A 76 -2.80 0.01 -6.91
N VAL A 77 -1.70 0.64 -7.29
CA VAL A 77 -0.48 -0.02 -7.75
C VAL A 77 0.62 0.28 -6.76
N ILE A 78 1.21 -0.76 -6.19
CA ILE A 78 2.21 -0.67 -5.12
C ILE A 78 3.53 -1.18 -5.67
N LEU A 79 4.61 -0.43 -5.47
CA LEU A 79 5.95 -0.93 -5.79
C LEU A 79 6.40 -1.87 -4.68
N VAL A 80 6.80 -3.09 -5.05
CA VAL A 80 7.22 -4.13 -4.11
C VAL A 80 8.51 -4.79 -4.58
N GLU A 81 9.28 -5.34 -3.67
CA GLU A 81 10.46 -6.13 -3.98
C GLU A 81 10.18 -7.62 -3.76
N MET A 82 10.51 -8.46 -4.74
CA MET A 82 10.37 -9.91 -4.70
C MET A 82 11.65 -10.56 -5.21
N ASP A 83 12.32 -11.35 -4.37
CA ASP A 83 13.58 -12.03 -4.70
C ASP A 83 14.63 -11.10 -5.35
N GLY A 84 14.75 -9.88 -4.82
CA GLY A 84 15.69 -8.86 -5.30
C GLY A 84 15.27 -8.13 -6.57
N ARG A 85 14.04 -8.34 -7.08
CA ARG A 85 13.46 -7.62 -8.22
C ARG A 85 12.35 -6.69 -7.77
N GLN A 86 12.35 -5.46 -8.29
CA GLN A 86 11.27 -4.52 -8.04
C GLN A 86 10.14 -4.73 -9.05
N LEU A 87 8.93 -4.93 -8.54
CA LEU A 87 7.75 -5.31 -9.29
C LEU A 87 6.56 -4.44 -8.89
N ASN A 88 5.61 -4.30 -9.81
CA ASN A 88 4.34 -3.65 -9.54
C ASN A 88 3.33 -4.66 -9.00
N TYR A 89 2.80 -4.42 -7.80
CA TYR A 89 1.77 -5.23 -7.18
C TYR A 89 0.43 -4.51 -7.18
N ILE A 90 -0.59 -5.17 -7.74
CA ILE A 90 -1.97 -4.68 -7.72
C ILE A 90 -2.77 -5.58 -6.76
N PRO A 91 -2.88 -5.21 -5.46
CA PRO A 91 -3.59 -6.02 -4.50
C PRO A 91 -5.07 -6.12 -4.86
N ASN A 92 -5.63 -7.33 -4.74
CA ASN A 92 -7.07 -7.50 -4.85
C ASN A 92 -7.78 -6.99 -3.58
N LYS A 93 -9.11 -6.87 -3.64
CA LYS A 93 -9.94 -6.36 -2.52
C LYS A 93 -9.71 -7.13 -1.22
N THR A 94 -9.51 -8.44 -1.29
CA THR A 94 -9.26 -9.29 -0.11
C THR A 94 -7.89 -8.99 0.51
N SER A 95 -6.85 -8.92 -0.32
CA SER A 95 -5.49 -8.62 0.11
C SER A 95 -5.39 -7.21 0.70
N MET A 96 -6.04 -6.23 0.08
CA MET A 96 -6.13 -4.87 0.64
C MET A 96 -6.77 -4.86 2.02
N LYS A 97 -7.86 -5.62 2.23
CA LYS A 97 -8.49 -5.72 3.56
C LYS A 97 -7.54 -6.34 4.58
N ASN A 98 -6.89 -7.45 4.24
CA ASN A 98 -5.96 -8.14 5.13
C ASN A 98 -4.78 -7.23 5.52
N ILE A 99 -4.22 -6.52 4.54
CA ILE A 99 -3.11 -5.59 4.79
C ILE A 99 -3.60 -4.40 5.63
N ALA A 100 -4.77 -3.84 5.32
CA ALA A 100 -5.31 -2.69 6.03
C ALA A 100 -5.71 -2.99 7.48
N GLU A 101 -6.16 -4.22 7.76
CA GLU A 101 -6.50 -4.68 9.11
C GLU A 101 -5.26 -4.72 10.02
N ILE A 102 -4.11 -5.09 9.46
CA ILE A 102 -2.87 -5.28 10.23
C ILE A 102 -2.01 -4.02 10.27
N CYS A 103 -1.87 -3.33 9.14
CA CYS A 103 -0.96 -2.19 8.99
C CYS A 103 -1.67 -0.83 9.00
N GLY A 104 -3.01 -0.81 9.09
CA GLY A 104 -3.81 0.41 9.05
C GLY A 104 -4.30 0.75 7.64
N LYS A 105 -5.25 1.69 7.54
CA LYS A 105 -5.93 2.04 6.28
C LYS A 105 -5.05 2.83 5.30
N GLU A 106 -3.98 3.46 5.79
CA GLU A 106 -3.09 4.29 4.99
C GLU A 106 -2.00 3.44 4.34
N SER A 107 -1.86 3.55 3.02
CA SER A 107 -0.90 2.75 2.26
C SER A 107 0.56 3.11 2.56
N THR A 108 0.81 4.33 3.06
CA THR A 108 2.12 4.76 3.58
C THR A 108 2.58 3.95 4.79
N ALA A 109 1.64 3.49 5.63
CA ALA A 109 1.95 2.64 6.78
C ALA A 109 2.35 1.20 6.37
N TRP A 110 2.17 0.85 5.10
CA TRP A 110 2.50 -0.47 4.57
C TRP A 110 3.96 -0.55 4.11
N ILE A 111 4.65 0.58 3.96
CA ILE A 111 6.05 0.63 3.50
C ILE A 111 6.94 -0.12 4.50
N GLY A 112 7.82 -0.98 3.97
CA GLY A 112 8.71 -1.85 4.73
C GLY A 112 8.04 -3.12 5.28
N LYS A 113 6.73 -3.32 5.07
CA LYS A 113 6.04 -4.53 5.51
C LYS A 113 6.23 -5.68 4.53
N GLN A 114 6.36 -6.88 5.09
CA GLN A 114 6.46 -8.11 4.31
C GLN A 114 5.08 -8.73 4.12
N VAL A 115 4.75 -9.07 2.87
CA VAL A 115 3.53 -9.78 2.50
C VAL A 115 3.93 -11.12 1.93
N GLN A 116 3.37 -12.19 2.48
CA GLN A 116 3.42 -13.51 1.87
C GLN A 116 2.31 -13.61 0.82
N LEU A 117 2.69 -13.99 -0.39
CA LEU A 117 1.80 -14.27 -1.50
C LEU A 117 1.48 -15.76 -1.54
N GLU A 118 0.20 -16.05 -1.69
CA GLU A 118 -0.31 -17.41 -1.86
C GLU A 118 -1.18 -17.45 -3.11
N ILE A 119 -1.21 -18.60 -3.77
CA ILE A 119 -2.08 -18.81 -4.93
C ILE A 119 -3.32 -19.52 -4.40
N GLY A 120 -4.44 -18.82 -4.45
CA GLY A 120 -5.74 -19.34 -4.03
C GLY A 120 -6.74 -19.32 -5.17
N SER A 121 -7.95 -19.79 -4.90
CA SER A 121 -9.09 -19.66 -5.80
C SER A 121 -10.08 -18.66 -5.22
N VAL A 122 -10.45 -17.65 -6.01
CA VAL A 122 -11.49 -16.67 -5.66
C VAL A 122 -12.58 -16.76 -6.72
N ASN A 123 -13.79 -17.14 -6.33
CA ASN A 123 -14.92 -17.40 -7.24
C ASN A 123 -14.58 -18.39 -8.37
N GLY A 124 -13.80 -19.43 -8.07
CA GLY A 124 -13.41 -20.46 -9.03
C GLY A 124 -12.28 -20.07 -9.98
N LYS A 125 -11.69 -18.87 -9.85
CA LYS A 125 -10.53 -18.43 -10.64
C LYS A 125 -9.28 -18.36 -9.77
N GLU A 126 -8.15 -18.83 -10.29
CA GLU A 126 -6.86 -18.66 -9.63
C GLU A 126 -6.54 -17.17 -9.44
N ALA A 127 -6.16 -16.81 -8.22
CA ALA A 127 -5.83 -15.44 -7.84
C ALA A 127 -4.66 -15.42 -6.86
N VAL A 128 -3.86 -14.37 -6.94
CA VAL A 128 -2.82 -14.08 -5.96
C VAL A 128 -3.47 -13.46 -4.72
N LEU A 129 -3.27 -14.09 -3.57
CA LEU A 129 -3.73 -13.65 -2.26
C LEU A 129 -2.53 -13.16 -1.45
N GLY A 130 -2.58 -11.94 -0.95
CA GLY A 130 -1.56 -11.39 -0.05
C GLY A 130 -1.98 -11.50 1.41
N LYS A 131 -1.08 -12.02 2.25
CA LYS A 131 -1.19 -12.06 3.71
C LYS A 131 0.02 -11.38 4.34
N ILE A 132 -0.20 -10.40 5.22
CA ILE A 132 0.92 -9.77 5.93
C ILE A 132 1.58 -10.80 6.84
N LEU A 133 2.91 -10.88 6.74
CA LEU A 133 3.73 -11.53 7.75
C LEU A 133 3.93 -10.51 8.87
N ILE A 134 3.25 -10.73 9.99
CA ILE A 134 3.56 -9.99 11.21
C ILE A 134 4.92 -10.53 11.65
N PRO A 135 6.00 -9.72 11.68
CA PRO A 135 7.23 -10.16 12.31
C PRO A 135 6.89 -10.43 13.76
N THR A 136 7.08 -11.67 14.21
CA THR A 136 6.83 -12.13 15.59
C THR A 136 7.81 -11.52 16.60
N GLU A 137 8.38 -10.36 16.29
CA GLU A 137 9.28 -9.64 17.18
C GLU A 137 8.44 -8.93 18.24
N LEU A 138 8.71 -9.24 19.51
CA LEU A 138 8.05 -8.78 20.75
C LEU A 138 6.95 -9.66 21.36
N GLN A 139 7.06 -10.99 21.23
CA GLN A 139 6.90 -11.80 22.45
C GLN A 139 8.28 -12.00 23.06
N GLN A 140 8.83 -10.94 23.67
CA GLN A 140 9.83 -11.18 24.69
C GLN A 140 9.10 -11.96 25.80
N PRO A 141 9.57 -13.16 26.20
CA PRO A 141 9.17 -13.68 27.49
C PRO A 141 9.65 -12.62 28.48
N THR A 142 8.73 -11.88 29.08
CA THR A 142 9.02 -11.09 30.27
C THR A 142 9.62 -12.08 31.26
N ALA A 143 10.95 -12.09 31.37
CA ALA A 143 11.61 -12.84 32.41
C ALA A 143 10.96 -12.42 33.74
N PRO A 144 10.57 -13.36 34.60
CA PRO A 144 9.97 -13.02 35.88
C PRO A 144 10.94 -12.09 36.60
N ILE A 145 10.44 -10.90 36.95
CA ILE A 145 11.18 -9.93 37.75
C ILE A 145 11.64 -10.69 39.01
N PRO A 146 12.95 -10.79 39.31
CA PRO A 146 13.37 -11.36 40.57
C PRO A 146 12.84 -10.45 41.68
N THR A 147 11.85 -10.95 42.42
CA THR A 147 11.35 -10.30 43.64
C THR A 147 12.54 -10.09 44.56
N ALA A 148 12.94 -8.83 44.72
CA ALA A 148 13.98 -8.46 45.66
C ALA A 148 13.61 -8.98 47.05
N GLU A 149 14.43 -9.90 47.54
CA GLU A 149 14.37 -10.46 48.88
C GLU A 149 14.47 -9.31 49.90
N ALA A 150 13.44 -9.16 50.72
CA ALA A 150 13.37 -8.12 51.73
C ALA A 150 14.45 -8.36 52.79
N ILE A 151 15.45 -7.49 52.83
CA ILE A 151 16.47 -7.46 53.88
C ILE A 151 15.76 -7.08 55.19
N ALA A 152 15.59 -8.05 56.07
CA ALA A 152 15.09 -7.84 57.43
C ALA A 152 16.15 -7.09 58.27
N PRO A 153 15.77 -6.08 59.06
CA PRO A 153 16.69 -5.43 60.00
C PRO A 153 17.00 -6.37 61.17
N GLN A 154 18.28 -6.66 61.40
CA GLN A 154 18.72 -7.36 62.61
C GLN A 154 18.59 -6.41 63.83
N PRO A 155 17.96 -6.86 64.94
CA PRO A 155 18.03 -6.13 66.20
C PRO A 155 19.41 -6.32 66.85
N GLN A 156 19.90 -5.23 67.46
CA GLN A 156 21.15 -5.14 68.23
C GLN A 156 21.11 -5.92 69.54
#